data_AF-A0A0B1SR70-F1
#
_entry.id   AF-A0A0B1SR70-F1
#
_cell.length_a   1.000
_cell.length_b   1.000
_cell.length_c   1.000
_cell.angle_alpha   90.00
_cell.angle_beta   90.00
_cell.angle_gamma   90.00
#
_symmetry.space_group_name_H-M   'P 1'
#
loop_
_entity.id
_entity.type
_entity.pdbx_description
1 polymer ?
#
loop_
_entity_poly.entity_id
_entity_poly.type
_entity_poly.pdbx_seq_one_letter_code
_entity_poly.pdbx_strand_id
1 'polypeptide(L)'
;MTKIKLLDSDDEAEPGPSSLEINKNYADRYDNWRRLEELQKIKDKYGDDIDDTSSSEEEPEWNAADEMHFLRTLSALKSNEASIYDEKSNFWDDDENEKVKPRKKKKQEKEKPMYLKDYERKLVLEKGGQIDESDDEDERKHSNYFDQQEQIRNALRKAVGSQSSDEDDDSDGLLVPKQKTEEEKAQEDEDFYSWMKSRKGGEIGEDDDLKGLKEAWKDPNIDESEKFLRDYLVNKDFIPEAEDQ
;
A
#
# COMPACT_ATOMS: atom_id res chain seq x y z
N MET A 1 71.44 5.28 11.33
CA MET A 1 70.49 5.86 10.35
C MET A 1 70.62 5.09 9.04
N THR A 2 69.80 4.06 8.85
CA THR A 2 69.79 3.22 7.64
C THR A 2 68.75 3.76 6.68
N LYS A 3 69.21 4.29 5.53
CA LYS A 3 68.35 4.79 4.46
C LYS A 3 67.78 3.60 3.69
N ILE A 4 66.46 3.48 3.65
CA ILE A 4 65.76 2.47 2.84
C ILE A 4 65.84 2.94 1.38
N LYS A 5 66.55 2.19 0.52
CA LYS A 5 66.61 2.40 -0.93
C LYS A 5 65.34 1.82 -1.55
N LEU A 6 64.48 2.68 -2.11
CA LEU A 6 63.16 2.27 -2.60
C LEU A 6 63.09 2.03 -4.13
N LEU A 7 64.09 2.42 -4.92
CA LEU A 7 64.11 2.18 -6.36
C LEU A 7 65.54 2.02 -6.88
N ASP A 8 66.13 0.84 -6.68
CA ASP A 8 67.29 0.43 -7.47
C ASP A 8 66.90 -0.84 -8.21
N SER A 9 66.97 -0.76 -9.54
CA SER A 9 66.59 -1.79 -10.48
C SER A 9 67.77 -2.75 -10.64
N ASP A 10 67.82 -3.83 -9.86
CA ASP A 10 68.70 -4.96 -10.13
C ASP A 10 68.07 -6.26 -9.67
N ASP A 11 68.18 -7.26 -10.54
CA ASP A 11 67.52 -8.56 -10.59
C ASP A 11 68.21 -9.55 -9.64
N GLU A 12 67.57 -9.91 -8.52
CA GLU A 12 67.84 -11.15 -7.76
C GLU A 12 66.60 -11.49 -6.90
N ALA A 13 65.90 -12.56 -7.28
CA ALA A 13 64.65 -13.00 -6.69
C ALA A 13 64.89 -13.92 -5.48
N GLU A 14 64.73 -13.39 -4.27
CA GLU A 14 64.59 -14.17 -3.03
C GLU A 14 63.10 -14.20 -2.61
N PRO A 15 62.44 -15.38 -2.54
CA PRO A 15 61.02 -15.47 -2.21
C PRO A 15 60.82 -15.44 -0.68
N GLY A 16 60.90 -14.25 -0.09
CA GLY A 16 60.38 -14.02 1.26
C GLY A 16 58.84 -14.06 1.25
N PRO A 17 58.16 -14.61 2.28
CA PRO A 17 56.70 -14.61 2.36
C PRO A 17 56.22 -13.22 2.79
N SER A 18 56.31 -12.23 1.90
CA SER A 18 55.69 -10.93 2.10
C SER A 18 54.22 -11.04 1.70
N SER A 19 53.36 -11.46 2.63
CA SER A 19 51.92 -11.36 2.44
C SER A 19 51.55 -9.86 2.40
N LEU A 20 51.24 -9.37 1.20
CA LEU A 20 50.73 -8.02 0.99
C LEU A 20 49.31 -7.94 1.59
N GLU A 21 49.19 -7.26 2.74
CA GLU A 21 47.89 -6.99 3.35
C GLU A 21 47.34 -5.65 2.86
N ILE A 22 46.12 -5.68 2.32
CA ILE A 22 45.43 -4.47 1.87
C ILE A 22 44.93 -3.71 3.09
N ASN A 23 45.23 -2.42 3.16
CA ASN A 23 44.68 -1.55 4.19
C ASN A 23 43.19 -1.30 3.93
N LYS A 24 42.33 -2.08 4.59
CA LYS A 24 40.87 -2.03 4.46
C LYS A 24 40.31 -0.62 4.68
N ASN A 25 40.79 0.09 5.71
CA ASN A 25 40.36 1.46 5.99
C ASN A 25 40.69 2.45 4.85
N TYR A 26 41.74 2.19 4.08
CA TYR A 26 42.06 3.00 2.91
C TYR A 26 41.18 2.62 1.71
N ALA A 27 40.95 1.32 1.50
CA ALA A 27 40.07 0.84 0.43
C ALA A 27 38.65 1.42 0.59
N ASP A 28 38.05 1.33 1.78
CA ASP A 28 36.70 1.84 2.03
C ASP A 28 36.59 3.36 1.77
N ARG A 29 37.62 4.12 2.16
CA ARG A 29 37.69 5.57 1.92
C ARG A 29 37.88 5.89 0.44
N TYR A 30 38.70 5.11 -0.25
CA TYR A 30 38.95 5.27 -1.68
C TYR A 30 37.68 4.98 -2.48
N ASP A 31 36.97 3.91 -2.15
CA ASP A 31 35.72 3.52 -2.80
C ASP A 31 34.64 4.58 -2.61
N ASN A 32 34.50 5.12 -1.39
CA ASN A 32 33.55 6.19 -1.11
C ASN A 32 33.92 7.48 -1.86
N TRP A 33 35.20 7.88 -1.82
CA TRP A 33 35.67 9.04 -2.58
C TRP A 33 35.45 8.88 -4.09
N ARG A 34 35.71 7.69 -4.62
CA ARG A 34 35.53 7.40 -6.04
C ARG A 34 34.07 7.42 -6.45
N ARG A 35 33.18 6.84 -5.63
CA ARG A 35 31.73 6.88 -5.82
C ARG A 35 31.22 8.31 -5.85
N LEU A 36 31.65 9.15 -4.91
CA LEU A 36 31.26 10.56 -4.87
C LEU A 36 31.80 11.35 -6.07
N GLU A 37 33.03 11.08 -6.51
CA GLU A 37 33.61 11.68 -7.71
C GLU A 37 32.82 11.32 -8.97
N GLU A 38 32.40 10.06 -9.10
CA GLU A 38 31.61 9.59 -10.24
C GLU A 38 30.19 10.18 -10.22
N LEU A 39 29.56 10.26 -9.05
CA LEU A 39 28.26 10.90 -8.87
C LEU A 39 28.33 12.38 -9.25
N GLN A 40 29.36 13.10 -8.81
CA GLN A 40 29.59 14.49 -9.23
C GLN A 40 29.80 14.60 -10.73
N LYS A 41 30.58 13.71 -11.36
CA LYS A 41 30.74 13.68 -12.82
C LYS A 41 29.44 13.42 -13.55
N ILE A 42 28.52 12.65 -12.98
CA ILE A 42 27.19 12.40 -13.56
C ILE A 42 26.34 13.67 -13.42
N LYS A 43 26.31 14.27 -12.22
CA LYS A 43 25.62 15.54 -11.95
C LYS A 43 26.12 16.69 -12.83
N ASP A 44 27.42 16.80 -13.06
CA ASP A 44 27.99 17.83 -13.94
C ASP A 44 27.64 17.60 -15.42
N LYS A 45 27.48 16.33 -15.85
CA LYS A 45 27.15 15.98 -17.24
C LYS A 45 25.66 16.10 -17.57
N TYR A 46 24.80 15.79 -16.61
CA TYR A 46 23.37 15.60 -16.85
C TYR A 46 22.48 16.52 -15.99
N GLY A 47 23.06 17.32 -15.09
CA GLY A 47 22.32 18.17 -14.17
C GLY A 47 21.85 17.43 -12.92
N ASP A 48 21.24 18.18 -11.99
CA ASP A 48 20.69 17.65 -10.73
C ASP A 48 19.38 16.86 -10.93
N ASP A 49 18.89 16.80 -12.16
CA ASP A 49 17.56 16.27 -12.55
C ASP A 49 17.56 14.74 -12.81
N ILE A 50 18.70 14.07 -12.59
CA ILE A 50 18.80 12.61 -12.75
C ILE A 50 18.12 11.85 -11.61
N ASP A 51 17.95 12.46 -10.43
CA ASP A 51 17.21 11.81 -9.32
C ASP A 51 15.69 11.80 -9.59
N ASP A 52 15.20 12.69 -10.46
CA ASP A 52 13.80 12.79 -10.89
C ASP A 52 13.51 12.04 -12.20
N THR A 53 14.51 11.40 -12.82
CA THR A 53 14.33 10.61 -14.05
C THR A 53 14.20 9.10 -13.79
N SER A 54 13.89 8.70 -12.55
CA SER A 54 13.14 7.47 -12.37
C SER A 54 11.75 7.72 -12.96
N SER A 55 11.55 7.29 -14.21
CA SER A 55 10.30 7.37 -14.96
C SER A 55 9.12 7.06 -14.05
N SER A 56 8.52 8.11 -13.50
CA SER A 56 7.21 8.07 -12.84
C SER A 56 6.19 7.97 -13.98
N GLU A 57 6.19 6.85 -14.69
CA GLU A 57 4.95 6.33 -15.24
C GLU A 57 4.09 6.07 -14.01
N GLU A 58 3.24 7.03 -13.65
CA GLU A 58 2.11 6.78 -12.76
C GLU A 58 1.41 5.54 -13.35
N GLU A 59 1.57 4.39 -12.68
CA GLU A 59 0.83 3.20 -13.04
C GLU A 59 -0.64 3.61 -13.10
N PRO A 60 -1.34 3.37 -14.23
CA PRO A 60 -2.71 3.82 -14.37
C PRO A 60 -3.53 3.28 -13.20
N GLU A 61 -3.98 4.18 -12.33
CA GLU A 61 -4.71 3.81 -11.12
C GLU A 61 -6.04 3.17 -11.52
N TRP A 62 -6.17 1.86 -11.32
CA TRP A 62 -7.40 1.13 -11.60
C TRP A 62 -8.52 1.60 -10.66
N ASN A 63 -9.47 2.37 -11.20
CA ASN A 63 -10.59 2.95 -10.46
C ASN A 63 -11.75 1.95 -10.39
N ALA A 64 -12.62 2.09 -9.37
CA ALA A 64 -13.92 1.44 -9.30
C ALA A 64 -14.83 1.73 -10.53
N ALA A 65 -14.66 2.88 -11.20
CA ALA A 65 -15.33 3.14 -12.48
C ALA A 65 -14.81 2.21 -13.58
N ASP A 66 -13.50 2.08 -13.71
CA ASP A 66 -12.85 1.20 -14.70
C ASP A 66 -13.24 -0.26 -14.46
N GLU A 67 -13.29 -0.68 -13.19
CA GLU A 67 -13.77 -2.00 -12.79
C GLU A 67 -15.22 -2.25 -13.23
N MET A 68 -16.09 -1.23 -13.16
CA MET A 68 -17.48 -1.36 -13.61
C MET A 68 -17.59 -1.42 -15.14
N HIS A 69 -16.80 -0.64 -15.87
CA HIS A 69 -16.73 -0.72 -17.34
C HIS A 69 -16.19 -2.09 -17.79
N PHE A 70 -15.20 -2.61 -17.08
CA PHE A 70 -14.69 -3.97 -17.26
C PHE A 70 -15.79 -5.02 -17.05
N LEU A 71 -16.51 -4.98 -15.92
CA LEU A 71 -17.57 -5.96 -15.64
C LEU A 71 -18.73 -5.86 -16.64
N ARG A 72 -19.07 -4.64 -17.09
CA ARG A 72 -20.08 -4.40 -18.14
C ARG A 72 -19.67 -5.02 -19.47
N THR A 73 -18.44 -4.77 -19.91
CA THR A 73 -17.91 -5.35 -21.16
C THR A 73 -17.87 -6.87 -21.10
N LEU A 74 -17.44 -7.43 -19.96
CA LEU A 74 -17.40 -8.87 -19.75
C LEU A 74 -18.81 -9.49 -19.76
N SER A 75 -19.79 -8.82 -19.16
CA SER A 75 -21.20 -9.24 -19.22
C SER A 75 -21.74 -9.33 -20.64
N ALA A 76 -21.56 -8.26 -21.43
CA ALA A 76 -22.00 -8.23 -22.82
C ALA A 76 -21.27 -9.31 -23.65
N LEU A 77 -19.99 -9.58 -23.36
CA LEU A 77 -19.19 -10.58 -24.05
C LEU A 77 -19.75 -11.98 -23.78
N LYS A 78 -20.12 -12.23 -22.53
CA LYS A 78 -20.66 -13.53 -22.09
C LYS A 78 -22.08 -13.78 -22.61
N SER A 79 -22.91 -12.73 -22.71
CA SER A 79 -24.24 -12.82 -23.34
C SER A 79 -24.20 -12.80 -24.87
N ASN A 80 -23.02 -12.67 -25.49
CA ASN A 80 -22.84 -12.53 -26.94
C ASN A 80 -23.72 -11.43 -27.54
N GLU A 81 -23.79 -10.28 -26.87
CA GLU A 81 -24.55 -9.16 -27.40
C GLU A 81 -23.94 -8.60 -28.70
N ALA A 82 -24.79 -8.34 -29.69
CA ALA A 82 -24.36 -7.80 -30.97
C ALA A 82 -23.77 -6.38 -30.86
N SER A 83 -24.04 -5.69 -29.75
CA SER A 83 -23.57 -4.34 -29.45
C SER A 83 -22.05 -4.26 -29.40
N ILE A 84 -21.34 -5.25 -28.84
CA ILE A 84 -19.87 -5.24 -28.72
C ILE A 84 -19.15 -5.23 -30.07
N TYR A 85 -19.78 -5.81 -31.09
CA TYR A 85 -19.18 -5.92 -32.41
C TYR A 85 -19.49 -4.71 -33.30
N ASP A 86 -20.31 -3.76 -32.83
CA ASP A 86 -20.58 -2.53 -33.57
C ASP A 86 -19.45 -1.51 -33.31
N GLU A 87 -18.82 -1.05 -34.39
CA GLU A 87 -17.73 -0.05 -34.37
C GLU A 87 -18.16 1.29 -33.76
N LYS A 88 -19.48 1.51 -33.61
CA LYS A 88 -20.05 2.73 -33.04
C LYS A 88 -20.30 2.64 -31.53
N SER A 89 -20.13 1.47 -30.93
CA SER A 89 -20.37 1.25 -29.51
C SER A 89 -19.11 1.60 -28.71
N ASN A 90 -19.24 2.51 -27.75
CA ASN A 90 -18.19 2.83 -26.80
C ASN A 90 -18.58 2.25 -25.44
N PHE A 91 -17.75 1.34 -24.92
CA PHE A 91 -17.93 0.77 -23.59
C PHE A 91 -17.05 1.42 -22.52
N TRP A 92 -15.98 2.07 -22.98
CA TRP A 92 -14.99 2.79 -22.20
C TRP A 92 -15.07 4.26 -22.61
N ASP A 93 -15.71 5.08 -21.78
CA ASP A 93 -15.77 6.52 -21.99
C ASP A 93 -14.81 7.19 -21.00
N ASP A 94 -13.72 7.77 -21.50
CA ASP A 94 -12.77 8.57 -20.68
C ASP A 94 -13.47 9.78 -20.00
N ASP A 95 -14.61 10.22 -20.53
CA ASP A 95 -15.36 11.38 -20.05
C ASP A 95 -16.11 11.15 -18.72
N GLU A 96 -16.29 9.91 -18.26
CA GLU A 96 -16.86 9.62 -16.93
C GLU A 96 -15.82 9.84 -15.81
N ASN A 97 -14.52 9.73 -16.10
CA ASN A 97 -13.45 10.06 -15.16
C ASN A 97 -13.37 11.58 -14.88
N GLU A 98 -13.85 12.44 -15.78
CA GLU A 98 -14.00 13.88 -15.51
C GLU A 98 -15.31 14.26 -14.77
N LYS A 99 -16.31 13.38 -14.74
CA LYS A 99 -17.62 13.64 -14.09
C LYS A 99 -17.74 13.12 -12.67
N VAL A 100 -16.67 12.56 -12.11
CA VAL A 100 -16.46 12.69 -10.67
C VAL A 100 -16.11 14.16 -10.42
N LYS A 101 -17.15 15.01 -10.38
CA LYS A 101 -17.03 16.36 -9.81
C LYS A 101 -16.16 16.20 -8.59
N PRO A 102 -15.04 16.94 -8.45
CA PRO A 102 -14.30 16.90 -7.21
C PRO A 102 -15.36 17.18 -6.16
N ARG A 103 -15.67 16.17 -5.33
CA ARG A 103 -16.42 16.40 -4.11
C ARG A 103 -15.65 17.54 -3.52
N LYS A 104 -16.24 18.74 -3.52
CA LYS A 104 -15.63 19.91 -2.92
C LYS A 104 -15.27 19.38 -1.56
N LYS A 105 -13.98 19.10 -1.32
CA LYS A 105 -13.47 18.91 0.03
C LYS A 105 -14.05 20.15 0.67
N LYS A 106 -15.04 19.98 1.56
CA LYS A 106 -15.51 21.09 2.39
C LYS A 106 -14.20 21.68 2.83
N LYS A 107 -13.89 22.91 2.39
CA LYS A 107 -12.71 23.60 2.89
C LYS A 107 -12.92 23.48 4.39
N GLN A 108 -12.16 22.61 5.05
CA GLN A 108 -12.01 22.74 6.48
C GLN A 108 -11.60 24.19 6.61
N GLU A 109 -12.38 24.96 7.37
CA GLU A 109 -12.07 26.36 7.61
C GLU A 109 -10.58 26.39 7.88
N LYS A 110 -9.82 27.02 6.98
CA LYS A 110 -8.40 27.17 7.21
C LYS A 110 -8.34 27.93 8.51
N GLU A 111 -7.88 27.29 9.58
CA GLU A 111 -7.68 27.96 10.85
C GLU A 111 -6.83 29.19 10.55
N LYS A 112 -7.22 30.30 11.14
CA LYS A 112 -6.59 31.60 10.85
C LYS A 112 -5.09 31.44 11.03
N PRO A 113 -4.25 31.98 10.11
CA PRO A 113 -2.80 31.89 10.28
C PRO A 113 -2.44 32.49 11.65
N MET A 114 -1.90 31.65 12.53
CA MET A 114 -1.49 32.06 13.86
C MET A 114 -0.29 33.00 13.72
N TYR A 115 -0.38 34.17 14.33
CA TYR A 115 0.78 35.04 14.49
C TYR A 115 1.62 34.59 15.68
N LEU A 116 2.90 34.98 15.71
CA LEU A 116 3.82 34.63 16.80
C LEU A 116 3.25 34.96 18.19
N LYS A 117 2.55 36.10 18.31
CA LYS A 117 1.85 36.50 19.54
C LYS A 117 0.70 35.57 19.95
N ASP A 118 0.03 34.96 18.98
CA ASP A 118 -1.05 34.01 19.26
C ASP A 118 -0.49 32.67 19.75
N TYR A 119 0.68 32.27 19.26
CA TYR A 119 1.41 31.11 19.78
C TYR A 119 1.89 31.33 21.23
N GLU A 120 2.47 32.48 21.53
CA GLU A 120 2.87 32.86 22.90
C GLU A 120 1.66 32.85 23.84
N ARG A 121 0.53 33.44 23.43
CA ARG A 121 -0.71 33.44 24.22
C ARG A 121 -1.23 32.02 24.45
N LYS A 122 -1.19 31.16 23.42
CA LYS A 122 -1.59 29.75 23.51
C LYS A 122 -0.69 28.98 24.48
N LEU A 123 0.63 29.19 24.40
CA LEU A 123 1.62 28.59 25.29
C LEU A 123 1.37 28.97 26.76
N VAL A 124 1.00 30.23 27.02
CA VAL A 124 0.64 30.71 28.37
C VAL A 124 -0.68 30.11 28.86
N LEU A 125 -1.69 30.03 27.99
CA LEU A 125 -3.02 29.50 28.37
C LEU A 125 -3.04 27.98 28.58
N GLU A 126 -2.34 27.23 27.73
CA GLU A 126 -2.39 25.76 27.68
C GLU A 126 -1.27 25.12 28.49
N LYS A 127 -0.03 25.66 28.37
CA LYS A 127 1.17 25.14 29.04
C LYS A 127 1.58 25.99 30.25
N GLY A 128 0.72 26.92 30.70
CA GLY A 128 0.97 27.77 31.86
C GLY A 128 2.21 28.69 31.74
N GLY A 129 2.77 28.84 30.54
CA GLY A 129 4.01 29.59 30.31
C GLY A 129 5.31 28.81 30.53
N GLN A 130 5.27 27.48 30.71
CA GLN A 130 6.48 26.64 30.77
C GLN A 130 7.03 26.39 29.36
N ILE A 131 8.14 27.06 29.03
CA ILE A 131 8.91 26.87 27.78
C ILE A 131 9.92 25.73 27.94
N ASP A 132 10.09 25.21 29.16
CA ASP A 132 11.11 24.20 29.44
C ASP A 132 10.77 22.87 28.74
N GLU A 133 11.65 22.46 27.83
CA GLU A 133 11.76 21.11 27.26
C GLU A 133 12.80 20.28 28.04
N SER A 134 13.21 20.73 29.22
CA SER A 134 13.91 19.88 30.19
C SER A 134 12.90 18.93 30.82
N ASP A 135 12.76 17.79 30.16
CA ASP A 135 12.23 16.52 30.64
C ASP A 135 12.84 16.18 32.01
N ASP A 136 12.14 16.50 33.09
CA ASP A 136 12.32 15.85 34.38
C ASP A 136 10.96 15.74 35.09
N GLU A 137 10.49 14.50 35.14
CA GLU A 137 9.51 13.95 36.09
C GLU A 137 8.06 14.46 36.04
N ASP A 138 7.33 13.97 35.03
CA ASP A 138 6.00 13.39 35.28
C ASP A 138 5.78 12.24 34.28
N GLU A 139 6.16 11.01 34.67
CA GLU A 139 5.87 9.76 33.95
C GLU A 139 4.37 9.46 33.88
N ARG A 140 3.60 10.29 33.18
CA ARG A 140 2.35 9.85 32.59
C ARG A 140 2.65 9.33 31.20
N LYS A 141 3.20 8.12 31.15
CA LYS A 141 3.17 7.26 29.96
C LYS A 141 1.71 6.92 29.67
N HIS A 142 0.96 7.90 29.19
CA HIS A 142 -0.23 7.62 28.41
C HIS A 142 0.31 6.95 27.15
N SER A 143 0.20 5.62 27.07
CA SER A 143 0.54 4.89 25.83
C SER A 143 -0.09 5.63 24.68
N ASN A 144 0.66 5.85 23.60
CA ASN A 144 0.15 6.53 22.42
C ASN A 144 -1.11 5.80 21.95
N TYR A 145 -2.03 6.52 21.28
CA TYR A 145 -3.26 5.90 20.75
C TYR A 145 -2.96 4.61 19.96
N PHE A 146 -1.85 4.61 19.23
CA PHE A 146 -1.34 3.45 18.50
C PHE A 146 -0.99 2.28 19.43
N ASP A 147 -0.21 2.53 20.49
CA ASP A 147 0.17 1.52 21.48
C ASP A 147 -1.06 0.94 22.21
N GLN A 148 -2.07 1.77 22.51
CA GLN A 148 -3.31 1.30 23.13
C GLN A 148 -4.10 0.41 22.16
N GLN A 149 -4.18 0.78 20.89
CA GLN A 149 -4.83 -0.02 19.85
C GLN A 149 -4.10 -1.34 19.63
N GLU A 150 -2.76 -1.34 19.68
CA GLU A 150 -1.95 -2.54 19.58
C GLU A 150 -2.13 -3.45 20.80
N GLN A 151 -2.18 -2.89 22.01
CA GLN A 151 -2.49 -3.66 23.22
C GLN A 151 -3.88 -4.30 23.15
N ILE A 152 -4.88 -3.58 22.65
CA ILE A 152 -6.24 -4.11 22.45
C ILE A 152 -6.23 -5.23 21.41
N ARG A 153 -5.55 -5.04 20.26
CA ARG A 153 -5.42 -6.06 19.21
C ARG A 153 -4.72 -7.31 19.71
N ASN A 154 -3.63 -7.16 20.46
CA ASN A 154 -2.89 -8.26 21.03
C ASN A 154 -3.69 -9.00 22.11
N ALA A 155 -4.43 -8.27 22.96
CA ALA A 155 -5.33 -8.86 23.94
C ALA A 155 -6.46 -9.66 23.27
N LEU A 156 -7.06 -9.11 22.20
CA LEU A 156 -8.09 -9.79 21.41
C LEU A 156 -7.52 -11.06 20.75
N ARG A 157 -6.36 -10.96 20.08
CA ARG A 157 -5.70 -12.09 19.43
C ARG A 157 -5.32 -13.18 20.42
N LYS A 158 -4.88 -12.80 21.62
CA LYS A 158 -4.59 -13.74 22.70
C LYS A 158 -5.85 -14.43 23.22
N ALA A 159 -6.96 -13.70 23.38
CA ALA A 159 -8.23 -14.28 23.79
C ALA A 159 -8.76 -15.28 22.75
N VAL A 160 -8.60 -14.99 21.46
CA VAL A 160 -9.00 -15.89 20.37
C VAL A 160 -8.05 -17.08 20.22
N GLY A 161 -6.72 -16.86 20.27
CA GLY A 161 -5.70 -17.89 20.02
C GLY A 161 -5.43 -18.83 21.20
N SER A 162 -5.57 -18.35 22.45
CA SER A 162 -5.44 -19.17 23.67
C SER A 162 -6.53 -20.25 23.76
N GLN A 163 -7.58 -20.15 22.97
CA GLN A 163 -8.70 -21.08 22.96
C GLN A 163 -8.50 -22.28 22.01
N SER A 164 -7.42 -22.31 21.22
CA SER A 164 -7.15 -23.41 20.26
C SER A 164 -6.11 -24.42 20.75
N SER A 165 -5.58 -24.25 21.96
CA SER A 165 -4.47 -25.06 22.46
C SER A 165 -4.62 -25.32 23.96
N ASP A 166 -5.69 -26.02 24.35
CA ASP A 166 -5.59 -27.06 25.38
C ASP A 166 -6.84 -27.93 25.40
N GLU A 167 -6.61 -29.20 25.67
CA GLU A 167 -7.57 -30.27 25.84
C GLU A 167 -8.42 -29.99 27.10
N ASP A 168 -9.70 -29.63 26.96
CA ASP A 168 -10.75 -29.94 27.95
C ASP A 168 -12.15 -29.69 27.37
N ASP A 169 -12.89 -30.79 27.28
CA ASP A 169 -14.26 -30.97 26.79
C ASP A 169 -15.27 -30.48 27.84
N ASP A 170 -15.40 -29.15 28.07
CA ASP A 170 -16.55 -28.48 28.73
C ASP A 170 -16.33 -26.96 29.00
N SER A 171 -15.79 -26.19 28.04
CA SER A 171 -15.78 -24.72 28.15
C SER A 171 -16.36 -24.09 26.89
N ASP A 172 -17.59 -23.58 27.02
CA ASP A 172 -18.26 -22.69 26.07
C ASP A 172 -17.31 -21.52 25.74
N GLY A 173 -16.60 -21.64 24.62
CA GLY A 173 -15.63 -20.65 24.18
C GLY A 173 -16.34 -19.33 23.92
N LEU A 174 -15.94 -18.25 24.60
CA LEU A 174 -16.60 -16.94 24.53
C LEU A 174 -16.78 -16.44 23.09
N LEU A 175 -15.87 -16.84 22.19
CA LEU A 175 -15.94 -16.61 20.76
C LEU A 175 -15.71 -17.93 20.01
N VAL A 176 -16.71 -18.38 19.25
CA VAL A 176 -16.63 -19.54 18.34
C VAL A 176 -16.65 -19.01 16.90
N PRO A 177 -15.72 -19.45 16.02
CA PRO A 177 -15.77 -19.08 14.60
C PRO A 177 -17.09 -19.60 14.01
N LYS A 178 -17.93 -18.67 13.52
CA LYS A 178 -19.19 -19.03 12.89
C LYS A 178 -18.92 -19.75 11.56
N GLN A 179 -19.34 -21.01 11.46
CA GLN A 179 -19.38 -21.71 10.17
C GLN A 179 -20.56 -21.14 9.37
N LYS A 180 -20.25 -20.42 8.29
CA LYS A 180 -21.26 -19.85 7.40
C LYS A 180 -21.95 -20.98 6.64
N THR A 181 -23.28 -21.00 6.68
CA THR A 181 -24.08 -21.89 5.82
C THR A 181 -24.13 -21.34 4.40
N GLU A 182 -24.40 -22.20 3.42
CA GLU A 182 -24.44 -21.82 2.00
C GLU A 182 -25.52 -20.75 1.72
N GLU A 183 -26.63 -20.78 2.45
CA GLU A 183 -27.69 -19.76 2.41
C GLU A 183 -27.22 -18.41 2.97
N GLU A 184 -26.40 -18.40 4.03
CA GLU A 184 -25.88 -17.16 4.62
C GLU A 184 -24.81 -16.54 3.71
N LYS A 185 -24.00 -17.36 3.04
CA LYS A 185 -23.06 -16.89 2.03
C LYS A 185 -23.79 -16.27 0.83
N ALA A 186 -24.87 -16.90 0.36
CA ALA A 186 -25.69 -16.35 -0.71
C ALA A 186 -26.34 -15.00 -0.32
N GLN A 187 -26.80 -14.85 0.92
CA GLN A 187 -27.34 -13.58 1.43
C GLN A 187 -26.26 -12.50 1.56
N GLU A 188 -25.06 -12.85 2.05
CA GLU A 188 -23.93 -11.93 2.10
C GLU A 188 -23.50 -11.48 0.69
N ASP A 189 -23.52 -12.39 -0.29
CA ASP A 189 -23.23 -12.06 -1.69
C ASP A 189 -24.31 -11.11 -2.24
N GLU A 190 -25.59 -11.41 -2.01
CA GLU A 190 -26.71 -10.52 -2.39
C GLU A 190 -26.61 -9.14 -1.72
N ASP A 191 -26.23 -9.09 -0.45
CA ASP A 191 -26.01 -7.86 0.30
C ASP A 191 -24.75 -7.11 -0.15
N PHE A 192 -23.70 -7.81 -0.56
CA PHE A 192 -22.52 -7.24 -1.17
C PHE A 192 -22.86 -6.59 -2.51
N TYR A 193 -23.67 -7.27 -3.35
CA TYR A 193 -24.16 -6.71 -4.60
C TYR A 193 -25.16 -5.55 -4.36
N SER A 194 -26.00 -5.63 -3.33
CA SER A 194 -26.92 -4.55 -2.96
C SER A 194 -26.18 -3.33 -2.40
N TRP A 195 -25.09 -3.55 -1.66
CA TRP A 195 -24.20 -2.50 -1.15
C TRP A 195 -23.37 -1.86 -2.27
N MET A 196 -22.83 -2.65 -3.19
CA MET A 196 -22.14 -2.17 -4.39
C MET A 196 -23.08 -1.29 -5.23
N LYS A 197 -24.35 -1.67 -5.31
CA LYS A 197 -25.43 -0.92 -5.95
C LYS A 197 -25.83 0.35 -5.18
N SER A 198 -25.88 0.28 -3.85
CA SER A 198 -26.23 1.42 -2.99
C SER A 198 -25.16 2.52 -3.02
N ARG A 199 -23.87 2.15 -3.12
CA ARG A 199 -22.74 3.09 -3.20
C ARG A 199 -22.77 3.96 -4.47
N LYS A 200 -23.46 3.51 -5.53
CA LYS A 200 -23.53 4.18 -6.84
C LYS A 200 -24.75 5.09 -7.05
N GLY A 201 -25.62 5.29 -6.04
CA GLY A 201 -26.63 6.36 -6.11
C GLY A 201 -27.48 6.39 -7.40
N GLY A 202 -27.92 5.24 -7.88
CA GLY A 202 -28.77 5.10 -9.06
C GLY A 202 -29.68 3.88 -8.92
N GLU A 203 -30.99 4.09 -9.07
CA GLU A 203 -32.03 3.06 -9.03
C GLU A 203 -31.82 1.98 -10.11
N ILE A 204 -32.34 0.78 -9.84
CA ILE A 204 -32.46 -0.31 -10.83
C ILE A 204 -33.40 0.14 -11.94
N GLY A 205 -32.86 0.34 -13.14
CA GLY A 205 -33.62 0.18 -14.38
C GLY A 205 -33.62 -1.30 -14.81
N GLU A 206 -34.57 -1.68 -15.67
CA GLU A 206 -34.65 -3.01 -16.31
C GLU A 206 -33.40 -3.36 -17.15
N ASP A 207 -32.52 -2.40 -17.38
CA ASP A 207 -31.23 -2.48 -18.10
C ASP A 207 -30.08 -2.84 -17.14
N ASP A 208 -30.18 -3.97 -16.43
CA ASP A 208 -29.08 -4.46 -15.59
C ASP A 208 -27.96 -4.98 -16.51
N ASP A 209 -27.05 -4.09 -16.95
CA ASP A 209 -25.93 -4.37 -17.87
C ASP A 209 -25.11 -5.62 -17.48
N LEU A 210 -25.16 -6.04 -16.20
CA LEU A 210 -24.47 -7.20 -15.64
C LEU A 210 -25.28 -8.51 -15.67
N LYS A 211 -26.48 -8.51 -16.25
CA LYS A 211 -27.37 -9.68 -16.25
C LYS A 211 -26.73 -10.90 -16.92
N GLY A 212 -26.08 -10.71 -18.07
CA GLY A 212 -25.39 -11.77 -18.80
C GLY A 212 -24.27 -12.41 -17.98
N LEU A 213 -23.50 -11.58 -17.27
CA LEU A 213 -22.47 -12.06 -16.36
C LEU A 213 -23.03 -12.85 -15.18
N LYS A 214 -24.10 -12.34 -14.55
CA LYS A 214 -24.74 -13.00 -13.41
C LYS A 214 -25.30 -14.37 -13.79
N GLU A 215 -25.90 -14.51 -14.96
CA GLU A 215 -26.42 -15.78 -15.45
C GLU A 215 -25.27 -16.79 -15.63
N ALA A 216 -24.20 -16.37 -16.29
CA ALA A 216 -23.04 -17.23 -16.52
C ALA A 216 -22.31 -17.65 -15.24
N TRP A 217 -22.24 -16.78 -14.22
CA TRP A 217 -21.59 -17.08 -12.94
C TRP A 217 -22.47 -17.88 -11.97
N LYS A 218 -23.79 -17.94 -12.21
CA LYS A 218 -24.74 -18.76 -11.44
C LYS A 218 -24.74 -20.23 -11.89
N ASP A 219 -24.28 -20.52 -13.09
CA ASP A 219 -24.23 -21.88 -13.60
C ASP A 219 -23.20 -22.73 -12.84
N PRO A 220 -23.58 -23.86 -12.22
CA PRO A 220 -22.66 -24.70 -11.45
C PRO A 220 -21.63 -25.44 -12.32
N ASN A 221 -21.88 -25.52 -13.63
CA ASN A 221 -21.01 -26.17 -14.63
C ASN A 221 -20.03 -25.19 -15.32
N ILE A 222 -19.74 -24.06 -14.68
CA ILE A 222 -18.81 -23.08 -15.19
C ILE A 222 -17.36 -23.62 -15.18
N ASP A 223 -16.56 -23.19 -16.14
CA ASP A 223 -15.17 -23.63 -16.31
C ASP A 223 -14.28 -23.25 -15.11
N GLU A 224 -13.24 -24.03 -14.83
CA GLU A 224 -12.31 -23.77 -13.72
C GLU A 224 -11.67 -22.38 -13.82
N SER A 225 -11.34 -21.93 -15.03
CA SER A 225 -10.75 -20.60 -15.26
C SER A 225 -11.71 -19.47 -14.92
N GLU A 226 -13.00 -19.68 -15.15
CA GLU A 226 -14.04 -18.68 -14.90
C GLU A 226 -14.46 -18.68 -13.41
N LYS A 227 -14.41 -19.84 -12.73
CA LYS A 227 -14.51 -19.89 -11.26
C LYS A 227 -13.38 -19.08 -10.62
N PHE A 228 -12.15 -19.28 -11.11
CA PHE A 228 -11.00 -18.50 -10.66
C PHE A 228 -11.20 -17.01 -10.91
N LEU A 229 -11.60 -16.61 -12.13
CA LEU A 229 -11.79 -15.19 -12.45
C LEU A 229 -12.88 -14.54 -11.59
N ARG A 230 -14.00 -15.24 -11.38
CA ARG A 230 -15.06 -14.80 -10.47
C ARG A 230 -14.50 -14.55 -9.07
N ASP A 231 -13.85 -15.55 -8.49
CA ASP A 231 -13.36 -15.47 -7.13
C ASP A 231 -12.25 -14.39 -7.00
N TYR A 232 -11.35 -14.29 -7.99
CA TYR A 232 -10.26 -13.30 -8.05
C TYR A 232 -10.76 -11.85 -8.09
N LEU A 233 -11.77 -11.57 -8.93
CA LEU A 233 -12.39 -10.24 -9.02
C LEU A 233 -13.22 -9.91 -7.78
N VAL A 234 -13.97 -10.89 -7.25
CA VAL A 234 -14.82 -10.70 -6.06
C VAL A 234 -13.97 -10.44 -4.81
N ASN A 235 -12.90 -11.20 -4.62
CA ASN A 235 -11.99 -11.03 -3.49
C ASN A 235 -11.03 -9.85 -3.64
N LYS A 236 -10.93 -9.29 -4.86
CA LYS A 236 -9.98 -8.22 -5.21
C LYS A 236 -8.53 -8.61 -4.97
N ASP A 237 -8.18 -9.87 -5.27
CA ASP A 237 -6.84 -10.44 -5.11
C ASP A 237 -5.78 -9.79 -6.03
N PHE A 238 -6.21 -8.91 -6.95
CA PHE A 238 -5.33 -8.07 -7.76
C PHE A 238 -4.76 -6.87 -7.01
N ILE A 239 -5.39 -6.49 -5.89
CA ILE A 239 -4.87 -5.45 -5.01
C ILE A 239 -3.80 -6.13 -4.16
N PRO A 240 -2.51 -5.75 -4.26
CA PRO A 240 -1.49 -6.31 -3.39
C PRO A 240 -1.95 -6.08 -1.94
N GLU A 241 -1.92 -7.13 -1.12
CA GLU A 241 -2.07 -6.97 0.32
C GLU A 241 -1.05 -5.91 0.72
N ALA A 242 -1.53 -4.76 1.20
CA ALA A 242 -0.64 -3.74 1.69
C ALA A 242 0.16 -4.40 2.81
N GLU A 243 1.40 -4.77 2.53
CA GLU A 243 2.31 -5.25 3.55
C GLU A 243 2.32 -4.16 4.62
N ASP A 244 1.80 -4.49 5.79
CA ASP A 244 1.88 -3.66 6.98
C ASP A 244 3.37 -3.32 7.19
N GLN A 245 3.78 -2.12 6.76
CA GLN A 245 5.05 -1.50 7.10
C GLN A 245 4.90 -0.62 8.34
#